data_AF-A0A2H9RRG7-F1
#
_entry.id   AF-A0A2H9RRG7-F1
#
_cell.length_a   1.000
_cell.length_b   1.000
_cell.length_c   1.000
_cell.angle_alpha   90.00
_cell.angle_beta   90.00
_cell.angle_gamma   90.00
#
_symmetry.space_group_name_H-M   'P 1'
#
loop_
_entity.id
_entity.type
_entity.pdbx_description
1 polymer ?
#
loop_
_entity_poly.entity_id
_entity_poly.type
_entity_poly.pdbx_seq_one_letter_code
_entity_poly.pdbx_strand_id
1 'polypeptide(L)'
;LKNYVETGKVRMIFKDYNIIGPDSVNASHGAHCAKDQGLFWEYHDILYSNWTGENNGWASSENLGRFAQEIGLDMNIWSECMLSEIHSQTILASNENARSLELTGTPAFFIIGSDGKTTRLFGAQPFETFERVFENELKK
;
A
#
# COMPACT_ATOMS: atom_id res chain seq x y z
N LEU A 1 -2.14 -13.68 2.66
CA LEU A 1 -3.55 -13.45 2.29
C LEU A 1 -4.42 -14.66 2.65
N LYS A 2 -4.24 -15.80 1.98
CA LYS A 2 -4.94 -17.10 2.21
C LYS A 2 -5.35 -17.43 3.64
N ASN A 3 -4.41 -17.47 4.60
CA ASN A 3 -4.72 -17.99 5.94
C ASN A 3 -5.66 -17.10 6.77
N TYR A 4 -5.62 -15.78 6.56
CA TYR A 4 -6.25 -14.80 7.47
C TYR A 4 -7.14 -13.77 6.77
N VAL A 5 -6.74 -13.27 5.60
CA VAL A 5 -7.49 -12.22 4.89
C VAL A 5 -8.65 -12.81 4.11
N GLU A 6 -8.39 -13.85 3.31
CA GLU A 6 -9.42 -14.53 2.53
C GLU A 6 -10.42 -15.28 3.42
N THR A 7 -10.00 -15.71 4.61
CA THR A 7 -10.88 -16.33 5.61
C THR A 7 -11.72 -15.32 6.39
N GLY A 8 -11.50 -14.01 6.18
CA GLY A 8 -12.22 -12.93 6.87
C GLY A 8 -11.77 -12.68 8.31
N LYS A 9 -10.74 -13.38 8.81
CA LYS A 9 -10.21 -13.21 10.17
C LYS A 9 -9.46 -11.88 10.33
N VAL A 10 -8.78 -11.42 9.28
CA VAL A 10 -8.00 -10.18 9.26
C VAL A 10 -8.43 -9.33 8.09
N ARG A 11 -8.64 -8.03 8.33
CA ARG A 11 -8.81 -7.03 7.28
C ARG A 11 -7.52 -6.26 7.10
N MET A 12 -6.99 -6.27 5.88
CA MET A 12 -5.76 -5.56 5.55
C MET A 12 -6.07 -4.17 4.99
N ILE A 13 -5.36 -3.16 5.49
CA ILE A 13 -5.43 -1.78 5.00
C ILE A 13 -4.00 -1.35 4.67
N PHE A 14 -3.78 -0.87 3.47
CA PHE A 14 -2.54 -0.24 3.07
C PHE A 14 -2.61 1.27 3.31
N LYS A 15 -1.53 1.86 3.82
CA LYS A 15 -1.39 3.31 3.98
C LYS A 15 -0.03 3.73 3.44
N ASP A 16 -0.02 4.76 2.61
CA ASP A 16 1.20 5.28 2.01
C ASP A 16 2.09 5.95 3.06
N TYR A 17 3.40 5.76 2.88
CA TYR A 17 4.41 6.57 3.54
C TYR A 17 5.57 6.87 2.57
N ASN A 18 5.40 7.92 1.76
CA ASN A 18 6.31 8.29 0.67
C ASN A 18 7.51 9.07 1.22
N ILE A 19 8.55 8.34 1.63
CA ILE A 19 9.79 8.91 2.20
C ILE A 19 11.00 8.82 1.28
N ILE A 20 10.88 8.16 0.12
CA ILE A 20 12.01 7.84 -0.75
C ILE A 20 12.12 8.77 -1.95
N GLY A 21 11.05 9.44 -2.39
CA GLY A 21 11.14 10.46 -3.44
C GLY A 21 9.98 10.44 -4.43
N PRO A 22 10.16 11.08 -5.60
CA PRO A 22 9.10 11.23 -6.61
C PRO A 22 8.54 9.90 -7.12
N ASP A 23 9.39 8.88 -7.30
CA ASP A 23 8.97 7.55 -7.74
C ASP A 23 7.93 6.96 -6.77
N SER A 24 8.11 7.16 -5.45
CA SER A 24 7.12 6.73 -4.47
C SER A 24 5.80 7.45 -4.64
N VAL A 25 5.82 8.77 -4.84
CA VAL A 25 4.59 9.58 -4.99
C VAL A 25 3.80 9.12 -6.21
N ASN A 26 4.48 8.94 -7.35
CA ASN A 26 3.85 8.48 -8.58
C ASN A 26 3.26 7.06 -8.43
N ALA A 27 4.02 6.15 -7.83
CA ALA A 27 3.56 4.78 -7.59
C ALA A 27 2.33 4.73 -6.67
N SER A 28 2.33 5.49 -5.58
CA SER A 28 1.17 5.63 -4.68
C SER A 28 -0.05 6.18 -5.41
N HIS A 29 0.13 7.24 -6.22
CA HIS A 29 -0.98 7.81 -6.97
C HIS A 29 -1.56 6.80 -7.97
N GLY A 30 -0.71 6.06 -8.69
CA GLY A 30 -1.13 5.00 -9.59
C GLY A 30 -1.95 3.91 -8.88
N ALA A 31 -1.55 3.52 -7.66
CA ALA A 31 -2.27 2.55 -6.86
C ALA A 31 -3.65 3.05 -6.43
N HIS A 32 -3.79 4.31 -5.99
CA HIS A 32 -5.12 4.86 -5.68
C HIS A 32 -5.98 5.05 -6.94
N CYS A 33 -5.42 5.40 -8.09
CA CYS A 33 -6.18 5.41 -9.34
C CYS A 33 -6.65 4.01 -9.76
N ALA A 34 -5.87 2.97 -9.49
CA ALA A 34 -6.29 1.58 -9.68
C ALA A 34 -7.40 1.17 -8.71
N LYS A 35 -7.36 1.69 -7.46
CA LYS A 35 -8.40 1.48 -6.44
C LYS A 35 -9.77 1.97 -6.88
N ASP A 36 -9.84 3.08 -7.61
CA ASP A 36 -11.11 3.62 -8.12
C ASP A 36 -11.82 2.65 -9.07
N GLN A 37 -11.06 1.70 -9.65
CA GLN A 37 -11.56 0.61 -10.50
C GLN A 37 -11.59 -0.75 -9.78
N GLY A 38 -11.32 -0.79 -8.47
CA GLY A 38 -11.33 -2.00 -7.66
C GLY A 38 -10.06 -2.86 -7.75
N LEU A 39 -9.01 -2.40 -8.42
CA LEU A 39 -7.79 -3.17 -8.69
C LEU A 39 -6.55 -2.66 -7.91
N PHE A 40 -6.77 -2.18 -6.68
CA PHE A 40 -5.70 -1.66 -5.84
C PHE A 40 -4.61 -2.70 -5.57
N TRP A 41 -5.00 -3.93 -5.19
CA TRP A 41 -4.05 -4.96 -4.76
C TRP A 41 -3.28 -5.53 -5.96
N GLU A 42 -3.93 -5.65 -7.10
CA GLU A 42 -3.31 -6.04 -8.37
C GLU A 42 -2.29 -5.01 -8.81
N TYR A 43 -2.62 -3.71 -8.70
CA TYR A 43 -1.67 -2.64 -9.01
C TYR A 43 -0.53 -2.54 -7.99
N HIS A 44 -0.82 -2.72 -6.71
CA HIS A 44 0.19 -2.85 -5.67
C HIS A 44 1.18 -4.00 -6.00
N ASP A 45 0.67 -5.18 -6.32
CA ASP A 45 1.50 -6.36 -6.56
C ASP A 45 2.37 -6.23 -7.81
N ILE A 46 1.85 -5.64 -8.91
CA ILE A 46 2.65 -5.40 -10.10
C ILE A 46 3.74 -4.34 -9.87
N LEU A 47 3.49 -3.31 -9.05
CA LEU A 47 4.51 -2.34 -8.67
C LEU A 47 5.66 -3.01 -7.91
N TYR A 48 5.35 -3.81 -6.88
CA TYR A 48 6.38 -4.51 -6.11
C TYR A 48 7.12 -5.56 -6.94
N SER A 49 6.44 -6.24 -7.86
CA SER A 49 7.04 -7.23 -8.75
C SER A 49 8.01 -6.62 -9.77
N ASN A 50 7.82 -5.34 -10.11
CA ASN A 50 8.65 -4.60 -11.07
C ASN A 50 9.55 -3.55 -10.41
N TRP A 51 9.67 -3.54 -9.08
CA TRP A 51 10.53 -2.60 -8.37
C TRP A 51 12.01 -2.88 -8.70
N THR A 52 12.75 -1.84 -9.13
CA THR A 52 14.16 -1.98 -9.53
C THR A 52 15.14 -1.13 -8.71
N GLY A 53 14.66 -0.52 -7.63
CA GLY A 53 15.46 0.35 -6.78
C GLY A 53 14.79 1.69 -6.51
N GLU A 54 15.47 2.52 -5.73
CA GLU A 54 14.98 3.82 -5.30
C GLU A 54 15.49 4.93 -6.23
N ASN A 55 14.60 5.84 -6.63
CA ASN A 55 14.93 7.06 -7.38
C ASN A 55 15.74 6.82 -8.67
N ASN A 56 15.46 5.72 -9.37
CA ASN A 56 16.08 5.40 -10.65
C ASN A 56 15.11 5.61 -11.83
N GLY A 57 13.90 6.13 -11.57
CA GLY A 57 12.89 6.39 -12.60
C GLY A 57 12.06 5.16 -12.99
N TRP A 58 12.12 4.06 -12.23
CA TRP A 58 11.32 2.86 -12.51
C TRP A 58 9.82 3.15 -12.50
N ALA A 59 9.37 4.10 -11.67
CA ALA A 59 7.99 4.56 -11.57
C ALA A 59 7.71 5.79 -12.45
N SER A 60 8.29 5.81 -13.65
CA SER A 60 7.94 6.79 -14.68
C SER A 60 6.47 6.65 -15.13
N SER A 61 5.87 7.72 -15.64
CA SER A 61 4.49 7.68 -16.15
C SER A 61 4.29 6.60 -17.22
N GLU A 62 5.30 6.35 -18.05
CA GLU A 62 5.27 5.28 -19.06
C GLU A 62 5.20 3.89 -18.41
N ASN A 63 6.06 3.61 -17.43
CA ASN A 63 6.07 2.32 -16.74
C ASN A 63 4.78 2.10 -15.94
N LEU A 64 4.33 3.12 -15.21
CA LEU A 64 3.09 3.07 -14.44
C LEU A 64 1.87 2.83 -15.36
N GLY A 65 1.80 3.53 -16.49
CA GLY A 65 0.76 3.30 -17.49
C GLY A 65 0.82 1.89 -18.09
N ARG A 66 2.02 1.36 -18.37
CA ARG A 66 2.21 -0.02 -18.82
C ARG A 66 1.71 -1.04 -17.78
N PHE A 67 2.04 -0.83 -16.50
CA PHE A 67 1.55 -1.71 -15.42
C PHE A 67 0.03 -1.65 -15.29
N ALA A 68 -0.56 -0.46 -15.42
CA ALA A 68 -2.01 -0.30 -15.37
C ALA A 68 -2.70 -1.09 -16.48
N GLN A 69 -2.16 -0.99 -17.70
CA GLN A 69 -2.67 -1.73 -18.85
C GLN A 69 -2.53 -3.24 -18.68
N GLU A 70 -1.40 -3.71 -18.15
CA GLU A 70 -1.11 -5.14 -17.97
C GLU A 70 -2.09 -5.83 -17.03
N ILE A 71 -2.55 -5.13 -15.98
CA ILE A 71 -3.56 -5.64 -15.05
C ILE A 71 -5.00 -5.40 -15.52
N GLY A 72 -5.19 -4.82 -16.70
CA GLY A 72 -6.51 -4.64 -17.33
C GLY A 72 -7.31 -3.44 -16.84
N LEU A 73 -6.67 -2.39 -16.34
CA LEU A 73 -7.36 -1.13 -16.01
C LEU A 73 -7.88 -0.45 -17.28
N ASP A 74 -9.00 0.27 -17.14
CA ASP A 74 -9.42 1.24 -18.14
C ASP A 74 -8.43 2.42 -18.11
N MET A 75 -7.67 2.54 -19.19
CA MET A 75 -6.60 3.54 -19.29
C MET A 75 -7.12 4.97 -19.42
N ASN A 76 -8.35 5.20 -19.89
CA ASN A 76 -8.92 6.54 -19.90
C ASN A 76 -9.21 7.00 -18.47
N ILE A 77 -9.88 6.15 -17.68
CA ILE A 77 -10.19 6.43 -16.27
C ILE A 77 -8.89 6.58 -15.47
N TRP A 78 -7.94 5.66 -15.63
CA TRP A 78 -6.69 5.69 -14.88
C TRP A 78 -5.85 6.92 -15.23
N SER A 79 -5.72 7.26 -16.53
CA SER A 79 -4.91 8.41 -16.96
C SER A 79 -5.56 9.73 -16.54
N GLU A 80 -6.89 9.86 -16.60
CA GLU A 80 -7.60 11.04 -16.11
C GLU A 80 -7.40 11.20 -14.59
N CYS A 81 -7.51 10.12 -13.83
CA CYS A 81 -7.21 10.14 -12.40
C CYS A 81 -5.78 10.60 -12.11
N MET A 82 -4.78 10.07 -12.83
CA MET A 82 -3.38 10.47 -12.68
C MET A 82 -3.15 11.94 -13.03
N LEU A 83 -3.76 12.45 -14.11
CA LEU A 83 -3.64 13.84 -14.54
C LEU A 83 -4.32 14.82 -13.58
N SER A 84 -5.45 14.42 -12.98
CA SER A 84 -6.21 15.25 -12.05
C SER A 84 -5.55 15.37 -10.67
N GLU A 85 -4.61 14.48 -10.35
CA GLU A 85 -3.97 14.38 -9.04
C GLU A 85 -4.96 14.25 -7.86
N ILE A 86 -6.14 13.65 -8.11
CA ILE A 86 -7.26 13.61 -7.16
C ILE A 86 -6.91 12.93 -5.81
N HIS A 87 -5.90 12.06 -5.79
CA HIS A 87 -5.49 11.31 -4.58
C HIS A 87 -4.34 11.98 -3.81
N SER A 88 -3.79 13.09 -4.30
CA SER A 88 -2.66 13.78 -3.65
C SER A 88 -2.95 14.14 -2.19
N GLN A 89 -4.15 14.63 -1.88
CA GLN A 89 -4.52 14.97 -0.50
C GLN A 89 -4.61 13.73 0.41
N THR A 90 -5.11 12.61 -0.10
CA THR A 90 -5.17 11.34 0.64
C THR A 90 -3.77 10.84 0.98
N ILE A 91 -2.86 10.89 0.00
CA ILE A 91 -1.46 10.47 0.16
C ILE A 91 -0.74 11.38 1.17
N LEU A 92 -0.92 12.70 1.05
CA LEU A 92 -0.36 13.68 1.99
C LEU A 92 -0.87 13.45 3.42
N ALA A 93 -2.18 13.24 3.59
CA ALA A 93 -2.76 12.93 4.91
C ALA A 93 -2.21 11.62 5.49
N SER A 94 -1.97 10.60 4.65
CA SER A 94 -1.34 9.35 5.08
C SER A 94 0.09 9.59 5.57
N ASN A 95 0.88 10.38 4.84
CA ASN A 95 2.23 10.76 5.24
C ASN A 95 2.26 11.53 6.56
N GLU A 96 1.33 12.47 6.77
CA GLU A 96 1.21 13.19 8.05
C GLU A 96 0.83 12.27 9.22
N ASN A 97 -0.03 11.28 8.98
CA ASN A 97 -0.33 10.27 10.00
C ASN A 97 0.91 9.46 10.35
N ALA A 98 1.70 9.03 9.36
CA ALA A 98 2.94 8.31 9.60
C ALA A 98 3.95 9.13 10.41
N ARG A 99 4.10 10.43 10.10
CA ARG A 99 4.93 11.38 10.86
C ARG A 99 4.44 11.54 12.30
N SER A 100 3.13 11.69 12.49
CA SER A 100 2.52 11.83 13.82
C SER A 100 2.68 10.57 14.68
N LEU A 101 2.84 9.41 14.04
CA LEU A 101 3.13 8.12 14.68
C LEU A 101 4.64 7.88 14.87
N GLU A 102 5.47 8.88 14.56
CA GLU A 102 6.93 8.88 14.67
C GLU A 102 7.58 7.73 13.90
N LEU A 103 7.03 7.39 12.73
CA LEU A 103 7.58 6.34 11.87
C LEU A 103 8.89 6.81 11.21
N THR A 104 9.96 6.05 11.42
CA THR A 104 11.29 6.33 10.87
C THR A 104 11.63 5.54 9.62
N GLY A 105 10.76 4.61 9.21
CA GLY A 105 10.99 3.79 8.02
C GLY A 105 9.81 2.88 7.68
N THR A 106 9.94 2.18 6.55
CA THR A 106 8.95 1.26 6.01
C THR A 106 9.54 -0.14 5.79
N PRO A 107 8.73 -1.21 5.87
CA PRO A 107 7.32 -1.20 6.27
C PRO A 107 7.15 -1.10 7.79
N ALA A 108 6.00 -0.60 8.22
CA ALA A 108 5.55 -0.62 9.60
C ALA A 108 4.10 -1.12 9.64
N PHE A 109 3.79 -1.99 10.60
CA PHE A 109 2.50 -2.67 10.71
C PHE A 109 1.85 -2.37 12.05
N PHE A 110 0.54 -2.15 12.01
CA PHE A 110 -0.31 -1.90 13.17
C PHE A 110 -1.41 -2.95 13.17
N ILE A 111 -1.34 -3.88 14.12
CA ILE A 111 -2.33 -4.94 14.28
C ILE A 111 -3.30 -4.47 15.36
N ILE A 112 -4.53 -4.18 14.95
CA ILE A 112 -5.57 -3.64 15.82
C ILE A 112 -6.52 -4.79 16.18
N GLY A 113 -6.57 -5.15 17.46
CA GLY A 113 -7.48 -6.16 17.99
C GLY A 113 -8.93 -5.69 18.02
N SER A 114 -9.86 -6.62 18.19
CA SER A 114 -11.30 -6.33 18.37
C SER A 114 -11.59 -5.45 19.59
N ASP A 115 -10.70 -5.49 20.60
CA ASP A 115 -10.72 -4.66 21.81
C ASP A 115 -10.12 -3.26 21.60
N GLY A 116 -9.67 -2.94 20.38
CA GLY A 116 -9.03 -1.67 20.02
C GLY A 116 -7.56 -1.56 20.44
N LYS A 117 -6.98 -2.56 21.10
CA LYS A 117 -5.55 -2.56 21.41
C LYS A 117 -4.74 -2.72 20.14
N THR A 118 -3.63 -1.98 20.07
CA THR A 118 -2.77 -1.97 18.88
C THR A 118 -1.41 -2.56 19.21
N THR A 119 -1.02 -3.59 18.48
CA THR A 119 0.35 -4.13 18.46
C THR A 119 1.11 -3.57 17.27
N ARG A 120 2.30 -3.00 17.50
CA ARG A 120 3.16 -2.43 16.45
C ARG A 120 4.27 -3.42 16.08
N LEU A 121 4.48 -3.65 14.79
CA LEU A 121 5.62 -4.41 14.25
C LEU A 121 6.36 -3.55 13.23
N PHE A 122 7.68 -3.42 13.37
CA PHE A 122 8.50 -2.60 12.46
C PHE A 122 9.37 -3.47 11.58
N GLY A 123 9.51 -3.10 10.31
CA GLY A 123 10.22 -3.87 9.29
C GLY A 123 9.45 -5.09 8.80
N ALA A 124 9.97 -5.71 7.73
CA ALA A 124 9.45 -6.95 7.18
C ALA A 124 9.85 -8.14 8.07
N GLN A 125 9.15 -8.30 9.19
CA GLN A 125 9.38 -9.39 10.13
C GLN A 125 9.00 -10.76 9.52
N PRO A 126 9.55 -11.88 10.04
CA PRO A 126 9.13 -13.21 9.64
C PRO A 126 7.62 -13.43 9.85
N PHE A 127 7.00 -14.20 8.96
CA PHE A 127 5.55 -14.45 8.98
C PHE A 127 5.06 -14.99 10.33
N GLU A 128 5.86 -15.83 10.99
CA GLU A 128 5.57 -16.44 12.29
C GLU A 128 5.36 -15.37 13.38
N THR A 129 6.01 -14.20 13.24
CA THR A 129 5.80 -13.08 14.15
C THR A 129 4.40 -12.48 13.99
N PHE A 130 3.93 -12.34 12.75
CA PHE A 130 2.58 -11.87 12.46
C PHE A 130 1.53 -12.89 12.90
N GLU A 131 1.72 -14.16 12.54
CA GLU A 131 0.82 -15.25 12.91
C GLU A 131 0.61 -15.34 14.42
N ARG A 132 1.69 -15.28 15.22
CA ARG A 132 1.58 -15.28 16.68
C ARG A 132 0.73 -14.11 17.19
N VAL A 133 0.87 -12.92 16.61
CA VAL A 133 0.06 -11.76 17.01
C VAL A 133 -1.40 -11.97 16.61
N PHE A 134 -1.67 -12.40 15.37
CA PHE A 134 -3.04 -12.63 14.90
C PHE A 134 -3.76 -13.69 15.75
N GLU A 135 -3.11 -14.83 16.00
CA GLU A 135 -3.70 -15.90 16.81
C GLU A 135 -3.91 -15.49 18.28
N ASN A 136 -3.11 -14.58 18.81
CA ASN A 136 -3.35 -14.02 20.15
C ASN A 136 -4.53 -13.04 20.17
N GLU A 137 -4.68 -12.21 19.13
CA GLU A 137 -5.79 -11.25 19.03
C GLU A 137 -7.12 -11.94 18.72
N LEU A 138 -7.13 -12.99 17.90
CA LEU A 138 -8.33 -13.73 17.50
C LEU A 138 -8.92 -14.63 18.60
N LYS A 139 -8.16 -14.89 19.68
CA LYS A 139 -8.64 -15.68 20.83
C LYS A 139 -9.40 -14.85 21.87
N LYS A 140 -9.38 -13.52 21.75
CA LYS A 140 -10.07 -12.60 22.66
C LYS A 140 -11.51 -12.39 22.23
#